data_AF-A0A4S2BQV8-F1
#
_entry.id   AF-A0A4S2BQV8-F1
#
_cell.length_a   1.000
_cell.length_b   1.000
_cell.length_c   1.000
_cell.angle_alpha   90.00
_cell.angle_beta   90.00
_cell.angle_gamma   90.00
#
_symmetry.space_group_name_H-M   'P 1'
#
loop_
_entity.id
_entity.type
_entity.pdbx_description
1 polymer ?
#
loop_
_entity_poly.entity_id
_entity_poly.type
_entity_poly.pdbx_seq_one_letter_code
_entity_poly.pdbx_strand_id
1 'polypeptide(L)'
;MNRLKELRQKNNLTLKELGQKIGMANNTLSQYETGKREPKLETWQALADFFNVSVPYLQGIDEGIYDLKFPTKAEAIAFIHKIMKAQNIKLEDIQNESKNY
;
A
#
# COMPACT_ATOMS: atom_id res chain seq x y z
N MET A 1 -4.53 0.82 -15.73
CA MET A 1 -3.54 -0.15 -15.25
C MET A 1 -3.50 -0.02 -13.74
N ASN A 2 -3.69 -1.09 -12.97
CA ASN A 2 -3.63 -1.05 -11.50
C ASN A 2 -2.22 -1.37 -10.99
N ARG A 3 -1.97 -1.21 -9.69
CA ARG A 3 -0.67 -1.44 -9.03
C ARG A 3 -0.54 -2.81 -8.37
N LEU A 4 -1.50 -3.73 -8.60
CA LEU A 4 -1.54 -5.02 -7.90
C LEU A 4 -0.29 -5.86 -8.15
N LYS A 5 0.13 -5.97 -9.41
CA LYS A 5 1.34 -6.72 -9.80
C LYS A 5 2.59 -6.11 -9.20
N GLU A 6 2.70 -4.79 -9.23
CA GLU A 6 3.82 -4.03 -8.68
C GLU A 6 3.94 -4.29 -7.16
N LEU A 7 2.86 -4.11 -6.41
CA LEU A 7 2.84 -4.33 -4.97
C LEU A 7 3.14 -5.79 -4.60
N ARG A 8 2.59 -6.75 -5.35
CA ARG A 8 2.90 -8.16 -5.15
C ARG A 8 4.40 -8.43 -5.33
N GLN A 9 5.00 -7.91 -6.41
CA GLN A 9 6.42 -8.08 -6.70
C GLN A 9 7.31 -7.37 -5.68
N LYS A 10 6.95 -6.16 -5.24
CA LYS A 10 7.67 -5.41 -4.19
C LYS A 10 7.69 -6.15 -2.85
N ASN A 11 6.67 -6.97 -2.59
CA ASN A 11 6.59 -7.83 -1.41
C ASN A 11 7.22 -9.22 -1.63
N ASN A 12 7.90 -9.45 -2.77
CA ASN A 12 8.51 -10.73 -3.14
C ASN A 12 7.55 -11.93 -3.13
N LEU A 13 6.29 -11.71 -3.50
CA LEU A 13 5.28 -12.76 -3.54
C LEU A 13 5.06 -13.27 -4.96
N THR A 14 4.93 -14.57 -5.12
CA THR A 14 4.31 -15.20 -6.29
C THR A 14 2.79 -15.03 -6.25
N LEU A 15 2.10 -15.21 -7.38
CA LEU A 15 0.63 -15.24 -7.41
C LEU A 15 0.05 -16.32 -6.48
N LYS A 16 0.76 -17.44 -6.34
CA LYS A 16 0.38 -18.54 -5.46
C LYS A 16 0.42 -18.14 -3.98
N GLU A 17 1.49 -17.51 -3.56
CA GLU A 17 1.65 -17.08 -2.16
C GLU A 17 0.68 -15.96 -1.80
N LEU A 18 0.47 -15.00 -2.70
CA LEU A 18 -0.56 -13.98 -2.50
C LEU A 18 -1.94 -14.64 -2.37
N GLY A 19 -2.28 -15.53 -3.31
CA GLY A 19 -3.55 -16.26 -3.30
C GLY A 19 -3.79 -17.05 -2.02
N GLN A 20 -2.76 -17.71 -1.49
CA GLN A 20 -2.82 -18.41 -0.20
C GLN A 20 -3.08 -17.47 0.98
N LYS A 21 -2.46 -16.27 0.97
CA LYS A 21 -2.61 -15.30 2.06
C LYS A 21 -3.98 -14.63 2.11
N ILE A 22 -4.61 -14.40 0.96
CA ILE A 22 -5.91 -13.69 0.86
C ILE A 22 -7.08 -14.60 0.48
N GLY A 23 -6.86 -15.91 0.37
CA GLY A 23 -7.90 -16.89 0.05
C GLY A 23 -8.42 -16.81 -1.39
N MET A 24 -7.55 -16.58 -2.37
CA MET A 24 -7.94 -16.38 -3.76
C MET A 24 -7.13 -17.23 -4.74
N ALA A 25 -7.75 -17.66 -5.84
CA ALA A 25 -7.09 -18.47 -6.86
C ALA A 25 -6.08 -17.66 -7.70
N ASN A 26 -4.95 -18.28 -8.06
CA ASN A 26 -3.89 -17.64 -8.84
C ASN A 26 -4.38 -17.06 -10.17
N ASN A 27 -5.26 -17.79 -10.87
CA ASN A 27 -5.82 -17.34 -12.14
C ASN A 27 -6.67 -16.07 -11.96
N THR A 28 -7.46 -16.00 -10.88
CA THR A 28 -8.25 -14.80 -10.55
C THR A 28 -7.34 -13.60 -10.32
N LEU A 29 -6.28 -13.76 -9.53
CA LEU A 29 -5.30 -12.68 -9.29
C LEU A 29 -4.57 -12.27 -10.57
N SER A 30 -4.19 -13.24 -11.42
CA SER A 30 -3.58 -12.93 -12.72
C SER A 30 -4.51 -12.12 -13.63
N GLN A 31 -5.81 -12.41 -13.62
CA GLN A 31 -6.79 -11.65 -14.39
C GLN A 31 -6.95 -10.22 -13.85
N TYR A 32 -6.88 -10.04 -12.53
CA TYR A 32 -6.88 -8.72 -11.90
C TYR A 32 -5.63 -7.91 -12.24
N GLU A 33 -4.44 -8.52 -12.13
CA GLU A 33 -3.17 -7.86 -12.48
C GLU A 33 -3.08 -7.42 -13.94
N THR A 34 -3.74 -8.17 -14.83
CA THR A 34 -3.74 -7.88 -16.27
C THR A 34 -4.94 -7.04 -16.72
N GLY A 35 -5.85 -6.69 -15.81
CA GLY A 35 -7.08 -5.96 -16.13
C GLY A 35 -8.10 -6.76 -16.96
N LYS A 36 -7.90 -8.07 -17.15
CA LYS A 36 -8.86 -8.95 -17.83
C LYS A 36 -10.16 -9.11 -17.06
N ARG A 37 -10.10 -8.92 -15.75
CA ARG A 37 -11.25 -8.92 -14.85
C ARG A 37 -11.08 -7.79 -13.85
N GLU A 38 -12.16 -7.10 -13.55
CA GLU A 38 -12.19 -6.08 -12.51
C GLU A 38 -12.57 -6.73 -11.16
N PRO A 39 -11.81 -6.50 -10.07
CA PRO A 39 -12.23 -6.87 -8.72
C PRO A 39 -13.51 -6.12 -8.30
N LYS A 40 -14.32 -6.75 -7.43
CA LYS A 40 -15.37 -6.01 -6.73
C LYS A 40 -14.78 -5.13 -5.65
N LEU A 41 -15.55 -4.16 -5.15
CA LEU A 41 -15.10 -3.24 -4.11
C LEU A 41 -14.57 -3.96 -2.87
N GLU A 42 -15.24 -5.02 -2.41
CA GLU A 42 -14.80 -5.78 -1.24
C GLU A 42 -13.45 -6.47 -1.49
N THR A 43 -13.22 -6.91 -2.74
CA THR A 43 -11.94 -7.50 -3.15
C THR A 43 -10.85 -6.44 -3.26
N TRP A 44 -11.18 -5.25 -3.77
CA TRP A 44 -10.27 -4.12 -3.78
C TRP A 44 -9.85 -3.74 -2.36
N GLN A 45 -10.80 -3.67 -1.42
CA GLN A 45 -10.53 -3.36 -0.03
C GLN A 45 -9.62 -4.41 0.60
N ALA A 46 -9.93 -5.71 0.44
CA ALA A 46 -9.10 -6.78 1.00
C ALA A 46 -7.66 -6.76 0.48
N LEU A 47 -7.45 -6.47 -0.81
CA LEU A 47 -6.13 -6.32 -1.40
C LEU A 47 -5.41 -5.06 -0.87
N ALA A 48 -6.13 -3.94 -0.77
CA ALA A 48 -5.58 -2.68 -0.27
C ALA A 48 -5.14 -2.82 1.20
N ASP A 49 -5.96 -3.45 2.04
CA ASP A 49 -5.65 -3.75 3.44
C ASP A 49 -4.44 -4.67 3.56
N PHE A 50 -4.37 -5.73 2.73
CA PHE A 50 -3.22 -6.64 2.72
C PHE A 50 -1.91 -5.94 2.40
N PHE A 51 -1.91 -5.00 1.45
CA PHE A 51 -0.72 -4.23 1.09
C PHE A 51 -0.53 -2.96 1.93
N ASN A 52 -1.46 -2.67 2.85
CA ASN A 52 -1.49 -1.47 3.67
C ASN A 52 -1.39 -0.17 2.84
N VAL A 53 -2.25 -0.07 1.82
CA VAL A 53 -2.39 1.09 0.92
C VAL A 53 -3.87 1.47 0.78
N SER A 54 -4.16 2.62 0.19
CA SER A 54 -5.55 2.99 -0.14
C SER A 54 -6.06 2.23 -1.37
N VAL A 55 -7.38 2.03 -1.48
CA VAL A 55 -7.99 1.46 -2.70
C VAL A 55 -7.69 2.31 -3.94
N PRO A 56 -7.83 3.66 -3.92
CA PRO A 56 -7.46 4.50 -5.06
C PRO A 56 -5.99 4.34 -5.50
N TYR A 57 -5.07 4.20 -4.54
CA TYR A 57 -3.67 3.93 -4.86
C TYR A 57 -3.49 2.57 -5.54
N LEU A 58 -4.08 1.52 -4.98
CA LEU A 58 -4.01 0.19 -5.57
C LEU A 58 -4.62 0.16 -6.98
N GLN A 59 -5.72 0.88 -7.20
CA GLN A 59 -6.37 1.00 -8.50
C GLN A 59 -5.58 1.81 -9.53
N GLY A 60 -4.55 2.56 -9.12
CA GLY A 60 -3.80 3.42 -10.04
C GLY A 60 -4.35 4.86 -10.16
N ILE A 61 -5.31 5.25 -9.32
CA ILE A 61 -6.06 6.52 -9.43
C ILE A 61 -5.35 7.65 -8.68
N ASP A 62 -4.72 7.34 -7.55
CA ASP A 62 -3.98 8.30 -6.71
C ASP A 62 -2.48 7.95 -6.69
N GLU A 63 -1.62 8.95 -6.48
CA GLU A 63 -0.20 8.76 -6.20
C GLU A 63 0.10 8.52 -4.72
N GLY A 64 -0.85 8.85 -3.83
CA GLY A 64 -0.72 8.67 -2.39
C GLY A 64 -0.61 7.22 -1.95
N ILE A 65 0.58 6.80 -1.51
CA ILE A 65 0.88 5.40 -1.12
C ILE A 65 0.14 4.97 0.16
N TYR A 66 -0.23 5.92 1.03
CA TYR A 66 -0.70 5.60 2.38
C TYR A 66 -2.08 6.19 2.67
N ASP A 67 -3.00 5.33 3.10
CA ASP A 67 -4.17 5.77 3.85
C ASP A 67 -3.68 6.13 5.27
N LEU A 68 -3.45 7.42 5.54
CA LEU A 68 -2.92 7.92 6.84
C LEU A 68 -3.96 7.84 7.97
N LYS A 69 -4.76 6.77 8.01
CA LYS A 69 -5.72 6.48 9.08
C LYS A 69 -5.01 5.73 10.20
N PHE A 70 -4.48 6.50 11.14
CA PHE A 70 -4.00 5.95 12.40
C PHE A 70 -5.15 5.91 13.42
N PRO A 71 -5.47 4.75 14.01
CA PRO A 71 -6.49 4.66 15.06
C PRO A 71 -6.17 5.55 16.26
N THR A 72 -4.88 5.78 16.54
CA THR A 72 -4.42 6.63 17.64
C THR A 72 -3.25 7.54 17.25
N LYS A 73 -3.08 8.63 18.01
CA LYS A 73 -1.90 9.52 17.92
C LYS A 73 -0.59 8.75 18.16
N ALA A 74 -0.61 7.75 19.04
CA ALA A 74 0.58 6.96 19.36
C ALA A 74 1.04 6.13 18.15
N GLU A 75 0.10 5.51 17.43
CA GLU A 75 0.41 4.75 16.21
C GLU A 75 0.92 5.65 15.09
N ALA A 76 0.34 6.85 14.93
CA ALA A 76 0.84 7.85 14.00
C ALA A 76 2.29 8.24 14.31
N ILE A 77 2.60 8.53 15.59
CA ILE A 77 3.95 8.88 16.03
C ILE A 77 4.92 7.71 15.80
N ALA A 78 4.51 6.48 16.11
CA ALA A 78 5.34 5.30 15.87
C ALA A 78 5.66 5.11 14.38
N PHE A 79 4.69 5.36 13.50
CA PHE A 79 4.89 5.32 12.06
C PHE A 79 5.84 6.43 11.57
N ILE A 80 5.66 7.66 12.05
CA ILE A 80 6.57 8.78 11.77
C ILE A 80 8.00 8.43 12.20
N HIS A 81 8.19 7.93 13.43
CA HIS A 81 9.50 7.49 13.90
C HIS A 81 10.12 6.40 13.03
N LYS A 82 9.32 5.45 12.53
CA LYS A 82 9.79 4.39 11.62
C LYS A 82 10.29 4.98 10.30
N ILE A 83 9.54 5.91 9.70
CA ILE A 83 9.95 6.61 8.48
C ILE A 83 11.23 7.40 8.72
N MET A 84 11.26 8.19 9.79
CA MET A 84 12.41 9.02 10.13
C MET A 84 13.69 8.19 10.26
N LYS A 85 13.61 7.07 10.98
CA LYS A 85 14.75 6.15 11.13
C LYS A 85 15.17 5.51 9.79
N ALA A 86 14.21 5.07 8.98
CA ALA A 86 14.49 4.38 7.72
C ALA A 86 15.13 5.29 6.66
N GLN A 87 14.81 6.58 6.68
CA GLN A 87 15.32 7.58 5.74
C GLN A 87 16.43 8.45 6.35
N ASN A 88 16.88 8.15 7.58
CA ASN A 88 17.84 8.95 8.33
C ASN A 88 17.44 10.44 8.46
N ILE A 89 16.14 10.69 8.56
CA ILE A 89 15.57 12.03 8.76
C ILE A 89 15.61 12.36 10.24
N LYS A 90 16.15 13.51 10.58
CA LYS A 90 16.14 14.08 11.92
C LYS A 90 15.03 15.12 12.06
N LEU A 91 14.71 15.49 13.31
CA LEU A 91 13.72 16.53 13.58
C LEU A 91 14.10 17.89 12.99
N GLU A 92 15.40 18.21 12.95
CA GLU A 92 15.93 19.45 12.36
C GLU A 92 15.64 19.55 10.85
N ASP A 93 15.70 18.42 10.14
CA ASP A 93 15.41 18.37 8.70
C ASP A 93 13.95 18.75 8.41
N ILE A 94 13.03 18.24 9.22
CA ILE A 94 11.59 18.54 9.13
C ILE A 94 11.32 20.04 9.41
N GLN A 95 11.94 20.59 10.45
CA GLN A 95 11.77 21.99 10.84
C GLN A 95 12.31 22.96 9.79
N ASN A 96 13.36 22.58 9.06
CA ASN A 96 13.94 23.39 8.01
C ASN A 96 13.08 23.39 6.74
N GLU A 97 12.48 22.25 6.35
CA GLU A 97 11.57 22.20 5.21
C GLU A 97 10.21 22.87 5.46
N SER A 98 9.73 22.83 6.71
CA SER A 98 8.46 23.48 7.11
C SER A 98 8.49 25.01 6.97
N LYS A 99 9.67 25.63 6.84
CA LYS A 99 9.84 27.08 6.63
C LYS A 99 9.75 27.48 5.15
N ASN A 100 9.73 26.50 4.24
CA ASN A 100 9.64 26.71 2.80
C ASN A 100 8.20 26.56 2.26
N TYR A 101 7.23 26.33 3.14
CA TYR A 101 5.78 26.29 2.88
C TYR A 101 5.09 27.36 3.72
#